data_AF-A0A7C6JSD8-F1
#
_entry.id   AF-A0A7C6JSD8-F1
#
_cell.length_a   1.000
_cell.length_b   1.000
_cell.length_c   1.000
_cell.angle_alpha   90.00
_cell.angle_beta   90.00
_cell.angle_gamma   90.00
#
_symmetry.space_group_name_H-M   'P 1'
#
loop_
_entity.id
_entity.type
_entity.pdbx_description
1 polymer ?
#
loop_
_entity_poly.entity_id
_entity_poly.type
_entity_poly.pdbx_seq_one_letter_code
_entity_poly.pdbx_strand_id
1 'polypeptide(L)'
;MSEKWLKNCKETVEPQKKDILEASRLAVAIERLVKQYDADGIAIACFTLLKELGTTSCLALSLLNDSEEYIGACEGDMDSALTLLMMKALTNSPSWMANPIIEKDGVLKLSHCTAPLLITGETQPYKLRNHHESKIGVSPQVSLPEGMPVTITRIGNDINSLSVSTGITTDTIYTPTCRTQLRIKLDSMTDFIENLLGCHQIVTYGNYSKALSYVGSLLGLKVLQ
;
A
#
# COMPACT_ATOMS: atom_id res chain seq x y z
N MET A 1 8.82 11.83 -16.21
CA MET A 1 8.42 10.90 -15.13
C MET A 1 9.61 10.09 -14.60
N SER A 2 10.45 9.47 -15.44
CA SER A 2 11.64 8.73 -14.97
C SER A 2 12.63 9.59 -14.18
N GLU A 3 12.88 10.84 -14.59
CA GLU A 3 13.76 11.76 -13.86
C GLU A 3 13.22 12.11 -12.46
N LYS A 4 11.89 12.17 -12.27
CA LYS A 4 11.25 12.39 -10.96
C LYS A 4 11.65 11.28 -9.99
N TRP A 5 11.63 10.04 -10.46
CA TRP A 5 12.03 8.86 -9.70
C TRP A 5 13.54 8.77 -9.44
N LEU A 6 14.37 9.43 -10.23
CA LEU A 6 15.82 9.44 -10.01
C LEU A 6 16.27 10.57 -9.09
N LYS A 7 15.61 11.74 -9.14
CA LYS A 7 16.01 12.94 -8.40
C LYS A 7 15.97 12.76 -6.87
N ASN A 8 14.96 12.06 -6.36
CA ASN A 8 14.74 11.89 -4.92
C ASN A 8 15.07 10.47 -4.42
N CYS A 9 15.65 9.64 -5.29
CA CYS A 9 16.01 8.27 -4.96
C CYS A 9 17.38 8.22 -4.29
N LYS A 10 17.48 7.55 -3.14
CA LYS A 10 18.74 7.36 -2.42
C LYS A 10 19.71 6.48 -3.20
N GLU A 11 19.19 5.47 -3.88
CA GLU A 11 19.98 4.44 -4.54
C GLU A 11 19.12 3.63 -5.52
N THR A 12 19.67 3.33 -6.70
CA THR A 12 19.13 2.31 -7.61
C THR A 12 20.02 1.08 -7.51
N VAL A 13 19.44 -0.07 -7.14
CA VAL A 13 20.22 -1.28 -6.80
C VAL A 13 20.30 -2.22 -8.01
N GLU A 14 19.19 -2.85 -8.39
CA GLU A 14 19.14 -3.78 -9.54
C GLU A 14 18.70 -3.12 -10.85
N PRO A 15 17.64 -2.28 -10.88
CA PRO A 15 17.10 -1.77 -12.14
C PRO A 15 18.07 -0.89 -12.93
N GLN A 16 18.02 -1.02 -14.25
CA GLN A 16 18.74 -0.14 -15.17
C GLN A 16 17.87 1.06 -15.59
N LYS A 17 18.48 2.08 -16.20
CA LYS A 17 17.77 3.26 -16.71
C LYS A 17 16.61 2.89 -17.66
N LYS A 18 16.77 1.83 -18.45
CA LYS A 18 15.73 1.31 -19.35
C LYS A 18 14.51 0.80 -18.57
N ASP A 19 14.73 -0.01 -17.54
CA ASP A 19 13.65 -0.56 -16.71
C ASP A 19 12.84 0.56 -16.04
N ILE A 20 13.54 1.58 -15.53
CA ILE A 20 12.93 2.77 -14.92
C ILE A 20 12.10 3.54 -15.95
N LEU A 21 12.60 3.68 -17.17
CA LEU A 21 11.87 4.33 -18.26
C LEU A 21 10.60 3.54 -18.63
N GLU A 22 10.68 2.23 -18.75
CA GLU A 22 9.54 1.36 -19.10
C GLU A 22 8.47 1.36 -18.00
N ALA A 23 8.87 1.18 -16.74
CA ALA A 23 7.96 1.28 -15.60
C ALA A 23 7.33 2.69 -15.47
N SER A 24 8.09 3.74 -15.79
CA SER A 24 7.58 5.12 -15.81
C SER A 24 6.58 5.36 -16.95
N ARG A 25 6.80 4.77 -18.13
CA ARG A 25 5.84 4.84 -19.26
C ARG A 25 4.54 4.17 -18.88
N LEU A 26 4.63 3.00 -18.25
CA LEU A 26 3.47 2.28 -17.76
C LEU A 26 2.71 3.09 -16.71
N ALA A 27 3.40 3.73 -15.76
CA ALA A 27 2.74 4.58 -14.76
C ALA A 27 1.93 5.72 -15.39
N VAL A 28 2.49 6.39 -16.41
CA VAL A 28 1.77 7.42 -17.17
C VAL A 28 0.58 6.85 -17.94
N ALA A 29 0.73 5.65 -18.53
CA ALA A 29 -0.37 4.99 -19.23
C ALA A 29 -1.52 4.62 -18.30
N ILE A 30 -1.22 4.08 -17.12
CA ILE A 30 -2.22 3.74 -16.09
C ILE A 30 -2.94 5.00 -15.60
N GLU A 31 -2.20 6.07 -15.25
CA GLU A 31 -2.82 7.33 -14.82
C GLU A 31 -3.75 7.91 -15.91
N ARG A 32 -3.35 7.83 -17.19
CA ARG A 32 -4.20 8.25 -18.31
C ARG A 32 -5.43 7.39 -18.46
N LEU A 33 -5.34 6.08 -18.23
CA LEU A 33 -6.51 5.19 -18.26
C LEU A 33 -7.50 5.55 -17.16
N VAL A 34 -7.03 5.75 -15.92
CA VAL A 34 -7.89 6.18 -14.81
C VAL A 34 -8.67 7.45 -15.18
N LYS A 35 -7.99 8.45 -15.75
CA LYS A 35 -8.61 9.70 -16.22
C LYS A 35 -9.55 9.49 -17.42
N GLN A 36 -9.16 8.68 -18.39
CA GLN A 36 -9.96 8.43 -19.60
C GLN A 36 -11.30 7.77 -19.27
N TYR A 37 -11.33 6.91 -18.24
CA TYR A 37 -12.53 6.23 -17.80
C TYR A 37 -13.28 6.97 -16.69
N ASP A 38 -12.84 8.18 -16.31
CA ASP A 38 -13.43 8.98 -15.22
C ASP A 38 -13.56 8.16 -13.92
N ALA A 39 -12.52 7.41 -13.58
CA ALA A 39 -12.49 6.51 -12.43
C ALA A 39 -11.76 7.12 -11.23
N ASP A 40 -12.23 6.82 -10.02
CA ASP A 40 -11.55 7.21 -8.76
C ASP A 40 -10.31 6.35 -8.46
N GLY A 41 -10.08 5.29 -9.22
CA GLY A 41 -8.93 4.41 -9.04
C GLY A 41 -8.97 3.14 -9.86
N ILE A 42 -8.01 2.25 -9.59
CA ILE A 42 -7.84 1.00 -10.34
C ILE A 42 -7.32 -0.13 -9.45
N ALA A 43 -7.80 -1.36 -9.67
CA ALA A 43 -7.20 -2.58 -9.12
C ALA A 43 -6.49 -3.34 -10.26
N ILE A 44 -5.18 -3.51 -10.14
CA ILE A 44 -4.33 -4.00 -11.24
C ILE A 44 -3.97 -5.47 -11.03
N ALA A 45 -4.27 -6.32 -12.02
CA ALA A 45 -3.75 -7.69 -12.09
C ALA A 45 -2.23 -7.69 -12.41
N CYS A 46 -1.41 -7.36 -11.41
CA CYS A 46 0.01 -7.04 -11.56
C CYS A 46 0.85 -8.17 -12.18
N PHE A 47 0.58 -9.44 -11.87
CA PHE A 47 1.30 -10.58 -12.42
C PHE A 47 1.03 -10.79 -13.91
N THR A 48 -0.22 -10.61 -14.36
CA THR A 48 -0.58 -10.66 -15.78
C THR A 48 0.15 -9.56 -16.54
N LEU A 49 0.10 -8.34 -16.00
CA LEU A 49 0.76 -7.18 -16.60
C LEU A 49 2.28 -7.40 -16.70
N LEU A 50 2.89 -7.92 -15.64
CA LEU A 50 4.32 -8.24 -15.60
C LEU A 50 4.72 -9.22 -16.70
N LYS A 51 3.91 -10.27 -16.90
CA LYS A 51 4.14 -11.29 -17.93
C LYS A 51 4.02 -10.72 -19.35
N GLU A 52 3.04 -9.84 -19.59
CA GLU A 52 2.75 -9.31 -20.92
C GLU A 52 3.66 -8.15 -21.33
N LEU A 53 4.01 -7.27 -20.38
CA LEU A 53 4.72 -6.02 -20.66
C LEU A 53 6.19 -6.05 -20.23
N GLY A 54 6.64 -7.07 -19.48
CA GLY A 54 8.02 -7.18 -19.01
C GLY A 54 8.41 -6.12 -17.98
N THR A 55 7.45 -5.47 -17.34
CA THR A 55 7.67 -4.47 -16.29
C THR A 55 6.53 -4.48 -15.27
N THR A 56 6.70 -3.80 -14.13
CA THR A 56 5.72 -3.82 -13.04
C THR A 56 4.94 -2.51 -12.93
N SER A 57 3.72 -2.58 -12.40
CA SER A 57 2.90 -1.41 -12.08
C SER A 57 3.28 -0.73 -10.75
N CYS A 58 4.35 -1.14 -10.08
CA CYS A 58 4.68 -0.68 -8.73
C CYS A 58 4.92 0.84 -8.65
N LEU A 59 5.58 1.44 -9.65
CA LEU A 59 5.70 2.91 -9.73
C LEU A 59 4.32 3.59 -9.92
N ALA A 60 3.42 2.97 -10.68
CA ALA A 60 2.08 3.49 -10.90
C ALA A 60 1.26 3.46 -9.59
N LEU A 61 1.28 2.33 -8.88
CA LEU A 61 0.57 2.18 -7.60
C LEU A 61 1.07 3.17 -6.54
N SER A 62 2.39 3.39 -6.46
CA SER A 62 2.97 4.40 -5.57
C SER A 62 2.48 5.82 -5.93
N LEU A 63 2.50 6.19 -7.22
CA LEU A 63 2.03 7.51 -7.69
C LEU A 63 0.54 7.73 -7.48
N LEU A 64 -0.29 6.72 -7.77
CA LEU A 64 -1.73 6.83 -7.59
C LEU A 64 -2.05 6.99 -6.11
N ASN A 65 -1.45 6.19 -5.22
CA ASN A 65 -1.75 6.31 -3.81
C ASN A 65 -1.17 7.57 -3.16
N ASP A 66 -0.13 8.20 -3.75
CA ASP A 66 0.34 9.56 -3.41
C ASP A 66 -0.61 10.69 -3.88
N SER A 67 -1.42 10.45 -4.90
CA SER A 67 -2.34 11.45 -5.47
C SER A 67 -3.40 11.87 -4.44
N GLU A 68 -3.98 13.06 -4.56
CA GLU A 68 -5.17 13.44 -3.79
C GLU A 68 -6.46 12.86 -4.40
N GLU A 69 -6.45 12.51 -5.69
CA GLU A 69 -7.65 12.17 -6.45
C GLU A 69 -7.85 10.66 -6.62
N TYR A 70 -6.77 9.91 -6.83
CA TYR A 70 -6.88 8.51 -7.30
C TYR A 70 -6.38 7.49 -6.28
N ILE A 71 -6.80 6.23 -6.41
CA ILE A 71 -6.21 5.09 -5.70
C ILE A 71 -5.71 4.00 -6.66
N GLY A 72 -4.78 3.17 -6.18
CA GLY A 72 -4.28 2.01 -6.90
C GLY A 72 -4.13 0.80 -5.98
N ALA A 73 -4.89 -0.27 -6.25
CA ALA A 73 -4.74 -1.56 -5.59
C ALA A 73 -3.97 -2.57 -6.45
N CYS A 74 -3.28 -3.49 -5.79
CA CYS A 74 -2.52 -4.57 -6.43
C CYS A 74 -3.38 -5.83 -6.59
N GLU A 75 -2.91 -6.77 -7.41
CA GLU A 75 -3.46 -8.13 -7.58
C GLU A 75 -4.96 -8.22 -7.93
N GLY A 76 -5.55 -7.15 -8.47
CA GLY A 76 -6.98 -7.09 -8.73
C GLY A 76 -7.85 -7.11 -7.46
N ASP A 77 -7.27 -6.81 -6.29
CA ASP A 77 -7.97 -6.84 -4.99
C ASP A 77 -8.92 -5.64 -4.84
N MET A 78 -10.19 -5.87 -5.22
CA MET A 78 -11.24 -4.85 -5.18
C MET A 78 -11.61 -4.42 -3.75
N ASP A 79 -11.56 -5.32 -2.77
CA ASP A 79 -11.82 -4.99 -1.36
C ASP A 79 -10.76 -4.01 -0.84
N SER A 80 -9.48 -4.26 -1.17
CA SER A 80 -8.39 -3.31 -0.87
C SER A 80 -8.58 -1.99 -1.60
N ALA A 81 -9.01 -2.00 -2.87
CA ALA A 81 -9.28 -0.78 -3.63
C ALA A 81 -10.36 0.08 -2.97
N LEU A 82 -11.48 -0.54 -2.56
CA LEU A 82 -12.56 0.14 -1.83
C LEU A 82 -12.08 0.65 -0.47
N THR A 83 -11.26 -0.13 0.24
CA THR A 83 -10.69 0.28 1.52
C THR A 83 -9.76 1.50 1.36
N LEU A 84 -8.90 1.50 0.34
CA LEU A 84 -8.02 2.64 0.01
C LEU A 84 -8.84 3.89 -0.32
N LEU A 85 -9.89 3.75 -1.13
CA LEU A 85 -10.78 4.86 -1.49
C LEU A 85 -11.49 5.43 -0.25
N MET A 86 -12.04 4.57 0.61
CA MET A 86 -12.67 4.95 1.86
C MET A 86 -11.69 5.70 2.78
N MET A 87 -10.47 5.17 2.97
CA MET A 87 -9.46 5.82 3.81
C MET A 87 -9.01 7.16 3.24
N LYS A 88 -8.88 7.28 1.92
CA LYS A 88 -8.58 8.55 1.26
C LYS A 88 -9.66 9.59 1.52
N ALA A 89 -10.93 9.24 1.31
CA ALA A 89 -12.05 10.12 1.59
C ALA A 89 -12.16 10.51 3.07
N LEU A 90 -11.84 9.59 3.98
CA LEU A 90 -11.91 9.82 5.43
C LEU A 90 -10.78 10.72 5.96
N THR A 91 -9.56 10.55 5.43
CA THR A 91 -8.35 11.09 6.07
C THR A 91 -7.61 12.13 5.24
N ASN A 92 -7.92 12.24 3.95
CA ASN A 92 -7.15 12.99 2.97
C ASN A 92 -5.64 12.67 3.01
N SER A 93 -5.28 11.46 3.46
CA SER A 93 -3.90 11.00 3.65
C SER A 93 -3.67 9.72 2.85
N PRO A 94 -2.48 9.50 2.28
CA PRO A 94 -2.17 8.24 1.61
C PRO A 94 -2.23 7.04 2.55
N SER A 95 -2.56 5.88 2.00
CA SER A 95 -2.60 4.61 2.73
C SER A 95 -1.80 3.55 1.97
N TRP A 96 -1.26 2.59 2.71
CA TRP A 96 -0.38 1.54 2.19
C TRP A 96 -1.04 0.16 2.27
N MET A 97 -1.16 -0.50 1.13
CA MET A 97 -1.62 -1.88 1.02
C MET A 97 -0.45 -2.85 1.24
N ALA A 98 -0.60 -3.80 2.17
CA ALA A 98 0.47 -4.75 2.50
C ALA A 98 -0.01 -6.12 3.02
N ASN A 99 0.83 -7.14 2.86
CA ASN A 99 0.57 -8.48 3.37
C ASN A 99 1.08 -8.63 4.81
N PRO A 100 0.27 -9.22 5.72
CA PRO A 100 0.65 -9.49 7.10
C PRO A 100 1.54 -10.73 7.24
N ILE A 101 2.53 -10.61 8.11
CA ILE A 101 3.43 -11.67 8.58
C ILE A 101 3.41 -11.59 10.11
N ILE A 102 2.81 -12.59 10.76
CA ILE A 102 2.67 -12.62 12.21
C ILE A 102 4.04 -12.96 12.82
N GLU A 103 4.51 -12.11 13.72
CA GLU A 103 5.70 -12.37 14.54
C GLU A 103 5.30 -12.64 16.00
N LYS A 104 6.29 -13.06 16.80
CA LYS A 104 6.11 -13.22 18.24
C LYS A 104 5.87 -11.89 18.95
N ASP A 105 5.51 -11.97 20.23
CA ASP A 105 5.40 -10.82 21.14
C ASP A 105 4.43 -9.74 20.63
N GLY A 106 3.37 -10.13 19.92
CA GLY A 106 2.34 -9.20 19.42
C GLY A 106 2.82 -8.23 18.35
N VAL A 107 3.88 -8.56 17.62
CA VAL A 107 4.39 -7.76 16.50
C VAL A 107 3.82 -8.29 15.20
N LEU A 108 3.29 -7.38 14.39
CA LEU A 108 2.88 -7.63 13.02
C LEU A 108 3.93 -7.02 12.09
N LYS A 109 4.53 -7.86 11.24
CA LYS A 109 5.33 -7.38 10.13
C LYS A 109 4.47 -7.29 8.88
N LEU A 110 4.57 -6.20 8.16
CA LEU A 110 3.90 -5.98 6.89
C LEU A 110 4.93 -5.88 5.78
N SER A 111 4.60 -6.41 4.61
CA SER A 111 5.44 -6.25 3.43
C SER A 111 4.62 -6.15 2.15
N HIS A 112 5.09 -5.34 1.20
CA HIS A 112 4.53 -5.28 -0.15
C HIS A 112 5.56 -4.76 -1.15
N CYS A 113 5.27 -4.90 -2.44
CA CYS A 113 6.17 -4.49 -3.51
C CYS A 113 6.54 -3.00 -3.41
N THR A 114 5.58 -2.16 -3.03
CA THR A 114 5.69 -0.70 -3.07
C THR A 114 4.85 -0.06 -1.97
N ALA A 115 5.06 1.23 -1.73
CA ALA A 115 4.23 2.08 -0.90
C ALA A 115 4.14 3.49 -1.51
N PRO A 116 3.16 4.32 -1.09
CA PRO A 116 3.17 5.76 -1.35
C PRO A 116 4.45 6.40 -0.79
N LEU A 117 5.00 7.41 -1.48
CA LEU A 117 6.11 8.20 -0.96
C LEU A 117 5.66 9.26 0.04
N LEU A 118 4.40 9.70 0.00
CA LEU A 118 3.84 10.76 0.83
C LEU A 118 3.00 10.20 1.99
N ILE A 119 3.34 9.01 2.49
CA ILE A 119 2.52 8.24 3.47
C ILE A 119 2.24 8.98 4.80
N THR A 120 3.02 10.01 5.12
CA THR A 120 2.82 10.91 6.28
C THR A 120 2.70 12.38 5.89
N GLY A 121 2.36 12.69 4.63
CA GLY A 121 2.34 14.05 4.08
C GLY A 121 3.72 14.61 3.68
N GLU A 122 4.80 13.95 4.10
CA GLU A 122 6.17 14.29 3.68
C GLU A 122 6.75 13.20 2.79
N THR A 123 7.64 13.59 1.86
CA THR A 123 8.33 12.64 0.98
C THR A 123 9.26 11.74 1.78
N GLN A 124 8.92 10.47 1.84
CA GLN A 124 9.72 9.42 2.45
C GLN A 124 10.92 9.07 1.57
N PRO A 125 12.08 8.78 2.18
CA PRO A 125 13.21 8.29 1.43
C PRO A 125 12.92 6.91 0.82
N TYR A 126 13.47 6.65 -0.36
CA TYR A 126 13.30 5.35 -1.00
C TYR A 126 14.50 4.96 -1.85
N LYS A 127 14.57 3.68 -2.18
CA LYS A 127 15.48 3.09 -3.17
C LYS A 127 14.68 2.48 -4.30
N LEU A 128 15.25 2.42 -5.50
CA LEU A 128 14.68 1.67 -6.60
C LEU A 128 15.27 0.26 -6.64
N ARG A 129 14.38 -0.73 -6.53
CA ARG A 129 14.70 -2.16 -6.57
C ARG A 129 13.95 -2.81 -7.72
N ASN A 130 14.30 -4.03 -8.10
CA ASN A 130 13.40 -4.84 -8.96
C ASN A 130 12.28 -5.50 -8.13
N HIS A 131 11.26 -6.04 -8.78
CA HIS A 131 10.21 -6.82 -8.12
C HIS A 131 10.80 -8.03 -7.36
N HIS A 132 10.31 -8.31 -6.16
CA HIS A 132 10.96 -9.30 -5.29
C HIS A 132 10.90 -10.71 -5.88
N GLU A 133 9.73 -11.16 -6.30
CA GLU A 133 9.47 -12.53 -6.73
C GLU A 133 10.07 -12.78 -8.12
N SER A 134 9.77 -11.89 -9.07
CA SER A 134 10.14 -12.08 -10.48
C SER A 134 11.53 -11.55 -10.87
N LYS A 135 12.12 -10.66 -10.06
CA LYS A 135 13.32 -9.88 -10.39
C LYS A 135 13.22 -8.96 -11.61
N ILE A 136 12.01 -8.75 -12.14
CA ILE A 136 11.70 -7.92 -13.31
C ILE A 136 11.18 -6.54 -12.87
N GLY A 137 11.33 -5.54 -13.75
CA GLY A 137 10.73 -4.22 -13.58
C GLY A 137 11.29 -3.41 -12.41
N VAL A 138 10.50 -2.45 -11.92
CA VAL A 138 10.95 -1.48 -10.93
C VAL A 138 9.94 -1.33 -9.81
N SER A 139 10.41 -1.44 -8.59
CA SER A 139 9.64 -1.35 -7.36
C SER A 139 10.33 -0.39 -6.39
N PRO A 140 9.66 0.69 -5.95
CA PRO A 140 10.25 1.59 -4.98
C PRO A 140 10.15 0.94 -3.60
N GLN A 141 11.32 0.76 -2.98
CA GLN A 141 11.48 0.35 -1.58
C GLN A 141 11.46 1.61 -0.73
N VAL A 142 10.32 1.89 -0.10
CA VAL A 142 10.13 3.08 0.72
C VAL A 142 10.59 2.81 2.15
N SER A 143 11.32 3.74 2.75
CA SER A 143 11.64 3.74 4.18
C SER A 143 10.49 4.38 4.93
N LEU A 144 9.62 3.56 5.50
CA LEU A 144 8.43 3.99 6.23
C LEU A 144 8.79 4.49 7.65
N PRO A 145 8.20 5.59 8.15
CA PRO A 145 8.49 6.11 9.50
C PRO A 145 8.17 5.13 10.63
N GLU A 146 9.00 5.17 11.66
CA GLU A 146 8.90 4.33 12.87
C GLU A 146 8.56 5.19 14.10
N GLY A 147 8.06 4.57 15.17
CA GLY A 147 7.69 5.26 16.42
C GLY A 147 6.37 6.05 16.34
N MET A 148 5.59 5.86 15.29
CA MET A 148 4.33 6.58 15.03
C MET A 148 3.11 5.66 15.16
N PRO A 149 1.96 6.17 15.63
CA PRO A 149 0.71 5.42 15.66
C PRO A 149 0.20 5.16 14.24
N VAL A 150 -0.43 4.02 14.05
CA VAL A 150 -1.03 3.59 12.78
C VAL A 150 -2.38 2.92 13.02
N THR A 151 -3.24 2.98 12.00
CA THR A 151 -4.47 2.21 11.90
C THR A 151 -4.33 1.23 10.74
N ILE A 152 -4.67 -0.02 11.01
CA ILE A 152 -4.77 -1.09 10.03
C ILE A 152 -6.26 -1.36 9.82
N THR A 153 -6.72 -1.31 8.57
CA THR A 153 -8.13 -1.52 8.26
C THR A 153 -8.33 -2.27 6.96
N ARG A 154 -9.46 -2.96 6.86
CA ARG A 154 -9.91 -3.62 5.64
C ARG A 154 -11.42 -3.80 5.60
N ILE A 155 -12.04 -3.44 4.48
CA ILE A 155 -13.38 -3.89 4.11
C ILE A 155 -13.30 -5.34 3.61
N GLY A 156 -14.29 -6.17 3.95
CA GLY A 156 -14.39 -7.54 3.45
C GLY A 156 -15.73 -8.19 3.78
N ASN A 157 -15.80 -9.52 3.62
CA ASN A 157 -17.02 -10.31 3.77
C ASN A 157 -18.17 -9.79 2.89
N ASP A 158 -17.95 -9.74 1.58
CA ASP A 158 -18.89 -9.20 0.60
C ASP A 158 -19.32 -7.76 0.93
N ILE A 159 -18.36 -6.94 1.37
CA ILE A 159 -18.57 -5.52 1.73
C ILE A 159 -19.58 -5.38 2.89
N ASN A 160 -19.59 -6.33 3.84
CA ASN A 160 -20.44 -6.27 5.04
C ASN A 160 -19.67 -6.01 6.33
N SER A 161 -18.34 -6.11 6.31
CA SER A 161 -17.50 -5.97 7.50
C SER A 161 -16.34 -5.02 7.26
N LEU A 162 -15.93 -4.34 8.33
CA LEU A 162 -14.78 -3.45 8.38
C LEU A 162 -13.89 -3.84 9.55
N SER A 163 -12.73 -4.43 9.30
CA SER A 163 -11.75 -4.70 10.34
C SER A 163 -10.99 -3.41 10.70
N VAL A 164 -10.71 -3.24 11.99
CA VAL A 164 -9.96 -2.11 12.52
C VAL A 164 -9.01 -2.63 13.59
N SER A 165 -7.73 -2.34 13.43
CA SER A 165 -6.70 -2.59 14.45
C SER A 165 -5.77 -1.41 14.53
N THR A 166 -5.20 -1.17 15.71
CA THR A 166 -4.26 -0.06 15.96
C THR A 166 -2.95 -0.56 16.54
N GLY A 167 -1.92 0.26 16.42
CA GLY A 167 -0.62 -0.04 16.99
C GLY A 167 0.38 1.08 16.74
N ILE A 168 1.64 0.81 17.11
CA ILE A 168 2.76 1.74 16.95
C ILE A 168 3.82 1.08 16.07
N THR A 169 4.32 1.82 15.08
CA THR A 169 5.41 1.39 14.21
C THR A 169 6.71 1.22 15.01
N THR A 170 7.47 0.18 14.72
CA THR A 170 8.71 -0.17 15.43
C THR A 170 9.86 -0.41 14.46
N ASP A 171 11.07 -0.56 15.01
CA ASP A 171 12.28 -0.86 14.26
C ASP A 171 12.11 -2.06 13.31
N THR A 172 12.30 -1.80 12.02
CA THR A 172 12.01 -2.73 10.93
C THR A 172 13.29 -3.38 10.40
N ILE A 173 13.52 -4.62 10.82
CA ILE A 173 14.60 -5.46 10.27
C ILE A 173 14.17 -5.97 8.89
N TYR A 174 14.95 -5.61 7.87
CA TYR A 174 14.71 -6.09 6.50
C TYR A 174 14.88 -7.61 6.39
N THR A 175 13.89 -8.27 5.80
CA THR A 175 13.95 -9.70 5.44
C THR A 175 13.88 -9.86 3.93
N PRO A 176 14.31 -11.00 3.36
CA PRO A 176 14.24 -11.25 1.92
C PRO A 176 12.79 -11.59 1.50
N THR A 177 11.87 -10.66 1.72
CA THR A 177 10.48 -10.65 1.23
C THR A 177 10.28 -9.43 0.32
N CYS A 178 9.02 -9.09 0.03
CA CYS A 178 8.62 -7.88 -0.67
C CYS A 178 9.31 -6.60 -0.16
N ARG A 179 9.47 -5.61 -1.04
CA ARG A 179 10.49 -4.54 -0.90
C ARG A 179 10.25 -3.59 0.26
N THR A 180 9.06 -3.01 0.32
CA THR A 180 8.69 -2.09 1.40
C THR A 180 8.17 -2.92 2.56
N GLN A 181 8.70 -2.66 3.75
CA GLN A 181 8.40 -3.42 4.96
C GLN A 181 8.20 -2.46 6.13
N LEU A 182 7.38 -2.87 7.10
CA LEU A 182 7.14 -2.15 8.34
C LEU A 182 6.84 -3.15 9.44
N ARG A 183 7.33 -2.92 10.65
CA ARG A 183 6.90 -3.64 11.85
C ARG A 183 6.01 -2.76 12.70
N ILE A 184 4.95 -3.34 13.23
CA ILE A 184 3.96 -2.66 14.06
C ILE A 184 3.77 -3.51 15.32
N LYS A 185 3.96 -2.91 16.49
CA LYS A 185 3.48 -3.47 17.74
C LYS A 185 1.99 -3.18 17.83
N LEU A 186 1.16 -4.22 17.70
CA LEU A 186 -0.29 -4.09 17.79
C LEU A 186 -0.72 -3.87 19.23
N ASP A 187 -1.83 -3.15 19.39
CA ASP A 187 -2.50 -3.01 20.69
C ASP A 187 -3.08 -4.36 21.14
N SER A 188 -3.61 -5.15 20.21
CA SER A 188 -4.06 -6.52 20.43
C SER A 188 -3.81 -7.40 19.20
N MET A 189 -2.90 -8.37 19.33
CA MET A 189 -2.66 -9.37 18.27
C MET A 189 -3.80 -10.38 18.17
N THR A 190 -4.44 -10.72 19.29
CA THR A 190 -5.57 -11.64 19.33
C THR A 190 -6.72 -11.08 18.49
N ASP A 191 -7.11 -9.83 18.74
CA ASP A 191 -8.23 -9.21 18.02
C ASP A 191 -7.92 -9.06 16.54
N PHE A 192 -6.67 -8.73 16.17
CA PHE A 192 -6.25 -8.69 14.77
C PHE A 192 -6.43 -10.03 14.06
N ILE A 193 -6.05 -11.15 14.69
CA ILE A 193 -6.17 -12.49 14.09
C ILE A 193 -7.63 -12.92 13.99
N GLU A 194 -8.41 -12.73 15.06
CA GLU A 194 -9.83 -13.14 15.10
C GLU A 194 -10.69 -12.34 14.11
N ASN A 195 -10.30 -11.10 13.82
CA ASN A 195 -11.01 -10.19 12.93
C ASN A 195 -10.33 -10.01 11.56
N LEU A 196 -9.34 -10.85 11.21
CA LEU A 196 -8.57 -10.71 9.97
C LEU A 196 -9.47 -10.93 8.75
N LEU A 197 -9.50 -9.94 7.86
CA LEU A 197 -10.19 -10.01 6.57
C LEU A 197 -9.16 -10.01 5.45
N GLY A 198 -9.21 -10.99 4.54
CA GLY A 198 -8.35 -11.04 3.36
C GLY A 198 -6.84 -11.12 3.64
N CYS A 199 -6.04 -11.17 2.56
CA CYS A 199 -4.58 -11.28 2.64
C CYS A 199 -3.83 -9.94 2.57
N HIS A 200 -4.50 -8.85 2.19
CA HIS A 200 -3.92 -7.50 2.19
C HIS A 200 -4.59 -6.65 3.24
N GLN A 201 -3.81 -5.90 3.99
CA GLN A 201 -4.28 -4.95 4.99
C GLN A 201 -3.91 -3.53 4.55
N ILE A 202 -4.75 -2.54 4.86
CA ILE A 202 -4.48 -1.14 4.54
C ILE A 202 -4.00 -0.40 5.79
N VAL A 203 -2.79 0.14 5.72
CA VAL A 203 -2.16 0.90 6.80
C VAL A 203 -2.26 2.38 6.52
N THR A 204 -2.71 3.16 7.50
CA THR A 204 -2.69 4.62 7.45
C THR A 204 -2.06 5.16 8.74
N TYR A 205 -1.15 6.13 8.62
CA TYR A 205 -0.51 6.76 9.79
C TYR A 205 -1.49 7.64 10.55
N GLY A 206 -1.57 7.44 11.87
CA GLY A 206 -2.58 8.02 12.74
C GLY A 206 -3.53 6.98 13.35
N ASN A 207 -4.28 7.38 14.38
CA ASN A 207 -5.34 6.56 14.98
C ASN A 207 -6.71 7.04 14.50
N TYR A 208 -7.33 6.28 13.60
CA TYR A 208 -8.63 6.57 13.00
C TYR A 208 -9.73 5.62 13.48
N SER A 209 -9.47 4.80 14.52
CA SER A 209 -10.42 3.80 15.02
C SER A 209 -11.82 4.37 15.31
N LYS A 210 -11.87 5.52 16.01
CA LYS A 210 -13.12 6.23 16.30
C LYS A 210 -13.81 6.77 15.03
N ALA A 211 -13.04 7.26 14.06
CA ALA A 211 -13.62 7.74 12.81
C ALA A 211 -14.20 6.57 11.99
N LEU A 212 -13.51 5.44 11.97
CA LEU A 212 -13.94 4.22 11.29
C LEU A 212 -15.18 3.59 11.93
N SER A 213 -15.39 3.73 13.24
CA SER A 213 -16.63 3.27 13.86
C SER A 213 -17.86 4.06 13.36
N TYR A 214 -17.71 5.37 13.13
CA TYR A 214 -18.75 6.18 12.49
C TYR A 214 -18.97 5.79 11.03
N VAL A 215 -17.89 5.52 10.27
CA VAL A 215 -17.99 5.04 8.88
C VAL A 215 -18.76 3.72 8.83
N GLY A 216 -18.44 2.78 9.73
CA GLY A 216 -19.17 1.51 9.82
C GLY A 216 -20.65 1.70 10.07
N SER A 217 -21.03 2.58 11.01
CA SER A 217 -22.44 2.91 11.26
C SER A 217 -23.13 3.58 10.07
N LEU A 218 -22.44 4.46 9.34
CA LEU A 218 -23.00 5.20 8.21
C LEU A 218 -23.23 4.31 7.00
N LEU A 219 -22.29 3.39 6.74
CA LEU A 219 -22.30 2.50 5.59
C LEU A 219 -22.97 1.14 5.88
N GLY A 220 -23.42 0.90 7.11
CA GLY A 220 -24.03 -0.37 7.51
C GLY A 220 -23.03 -1.53 7.60
N LEU A 221 -21.74 -1.24 7.78
CA LEU A 221 -20.69 -2.25 7.92
C LEU A 221 -20.56 -2.68 9.38
N LYS A 222 -20.48 -4.00 9.61
CA LYS A 222 -20.11 -4.55 10.92
C LYS A 222 -18.64 -4.26 11.21
N VAL A 223 -18.38 -3.40 12.18
CA VAL A 223 -17.01 -3.10 12.63
C VAL A 223 -16.49 -4.27 13.46
N LEU A 224 -15.33 -4.78 13.07
CA LEU A 224 -14.60 -5.85 13.76
C LEU A 224 -13.34 -5.23 14.37
N GLN A 225 -13.25 -5.21 15.69
CA GLN A 225 -12.15 -4.58 16.42
C GLN A 225 -11.81 -5.38 17.67
#